data_AF-A0A3N5H4G3-F1
#
_entry.id   AF-A0A3N5H4G3-F1
#
_cell.length_a   1.000
_cell.length_b   1.000
_cell.length_c   1.000
_cell.angle_alpha   90.00
_cell.angle_beta   90.00
_cell.angle_gamma   90.00
#
_symmetry.space_group_name_H-M   'P 1'
#
loop_
_entity.id
_entity.type
_entity.pdbx_description
1 polymer ?
#
loop_
_entity_poly.entity_id
_entity_poly.type
_entity_poly.pdbx_seq_one_letter_code
_entity_poly.pdbx_strand_id
1 'polypeptide(L)'
;MNASIEFLQGYGPILVFASVLLEQAGVPIPCTPWLIAAGALARLGHGTVALPIALATVAASLGHSAWFFAGRHWGSRVLRLICRVSLEPEICVQRTENAFTRYGPRALVVAPFIPGLTTLAPPLAGESGMRFRRFLLLDGTGDLLWATTFVGLGWLAGEPFFRVLAVVMAYAGSAAGFFAAALGLYLGFKLLQRLRFHTELRVASLSARELKRRLDAGDDLVVVDLRHRREVEESGTTLPGALCISPDELDRRHREISRGREIVLFCS
;
A
#
# COMPACT_ATOMS: atom_id res chain seq x y z
N MET A 1 -26.30 30.59 12.40
CA MET A 1 -26.62 29.28 12.99
C MET A 1 -27.73 28.57 12.21
N ASN A 2 -28.87 29.24 11.90
CA ASN A 2 -29.97 28.62 11.15
C ASN A 2 -29.63 28.22 9.70
N ALA A 3 -28.93 29.06 8.93
CA ALA A 3 -28.56 28.73 7.55
C ALA A 3 -27.61 27.53 7.41
N SER A 4 -26.70 27.35 8.37
CA SER A 4 -25.77 26.20 8.42
C SER A 4 -26.51 24.91 8.78
N ILE A 5 -27.51 24.99 9.66
CA ILE A 5 -28.37 23.85 10.04
C ILE A 5 -29.32 23.48 8.90
N GLU A 6 -29.92 24.45 8.21
CA GLU A 6 -30.73 24.21 6.99
C GLU A 6 -29.91 23.57 5.88
N PHE A 7 -28.67 24.04 5.65
CA PHE A 7 -27.75 23.43 4.70
C PHE A 7 -27.41 21.98 5.08
N LEU A 8 -27.13 21.70 6.36
CA LEU A 8 -26.88 20.33 6.83
C LEU A 8 -28.15 19.45 6.81
N GLN A 9 -29.34 20.00 6.97
CA GLN A 9 -30.58 19.21 6.88
C GLN A 9 -30.95 18.87 5.43
N GLY A 10 -30.73 19.80 4.49
CA GLY A 10 -30.99 19.57 3.06
C GLY A 10 -29.92 18.70 2.38
N TYR A 11 -28.64 18.96 2.66
CA TYR A 11 -27.52 18.28 2.00
C TYR A 11 -26.88 17.17 2.84
N GLY A 12 -27.14 17.09 4.16
CA GLY A 12 -26.53 16.09 5.05
C GLY A 12 -26.71 14.65 4.59
N PRO A 13 -27.92 14.19 4.21
CA PRO A 13 -28.13 12.84 3.70
C PRO A 13 -27.32 12.56 2.42
N ILE A 14 -27.28 13.52 1.49
CA ILE A 14 -26.52 13.42 0.23
C ILE A 14 -25.03 13.39 0.51
N LEU A 15 -24.54 14.23 1.42
CA LEU A 15 -23.13 14.27 1.81
C LEU A 15 -22.70 12.98 2.49
N VAL A 16 -23.51 12.40 3.38
CA VAL A 16 -23.25 11.09 3.98
C VAL A 16 -23.18 10.02 2.89
N PHE A 17 -24.19 9.95 2.02
CA PHE A 17 -24.21 8.95 0.95
C PHE A 17 -23.01 9.08 0.00
N ALA A 18 -22.75 10.28 -0.50
CA ALA A 18 -21.67 10.54 -1.45
C ALA A 18 -20.28 10.35 -0.82
N SER A 19 -20.06 10.83 0.41
CA SER A 19 -18.76 10.66 1.08
C SER A 19 -18.45 9.19 1.34
N VAL A 20 -19.42 8.42 1.84
CA VAL A 20 -19.25 6.97 2.08
C VAL A 20 -19.04 6.24 0.75
N LEU A 21 -19.85 6.53 -0.28
CA LEU A 21 -19.71 5.89 -1.59
C LEU A 21 -18.33 6.16 -2.21
N LEU A 22 -17.87 7.41 -2.17
CA LEU A 22 -16.57 7.79 -2.72
C LEU A 22 -15.42 7.16 -1.93
N GLU A 23 -15.51 7.15 -0.59
CA GLU A 23 -14.50 6.50 0.24
C GLU A 23 -14.41 5.00 -0.05
N GLN A 24 -15.55 4.29 -0.07
CA GLN A 24 -15.55 2.85 -0.36
C GLN A 24 -15.21 2.55 -1.83
N ALA A 25 -15.39 3.50 -2.76
CA ALA A 25 -14.89 3.40 -4.13
C ALA A 25 -13.37 3.63 -4.25
N GLY A 26 -12.67 3.97 -3.16
CA GLY A 26 -11.22 4.12 -3.12
C GLY A 26 -10.72 5.56 -3.17
N VAL A 27 -11.60 6.56 -3.05
CA VAL A 27 -11.20 7.97 -2.93
C VAL A 27 -10.82 8.26 -1.48
N PRO A 28 -9.64 8.83 -1.18
CA PRO A 28 -9.19 9.05 0.20
C PRO A 28 -9.88 10.25 0.85
N ILE A 29 -11.21 10.18 1.02
CA ILE A 29 -12.05 11.18 1.69
C ILE A 29 -12.51 10.59 3.03
N PRO A 30 -12.36 11.29 4.16
CA PRO A 30 -12.83 10.78 5.44
C PRO A 30 -14.36 10.89 5.56
N CYS A 31 -15.07 9.75 5.49
CA CYS A 31 -16.53 9.69 5.68
C CYS A 31 -16.94 9.56 7.16
N THR A 32 -16.08 8.96 8.01
CA THR A 32 -16.35 8.73 9.43
C THR A 32 -16.79 9.98 10.21
N PRO A 33 -16.16 11.16 10.06
CA PRO A 33 -16.60 12.37 10.75
C PRO A 33 -18.05 12.77 10.40
N TRP A 34 -18.50 12.52 9.17
CA TRP A 34 -19.86 12.84 8.73
C TRP A 34 -20.90 11.94 9.39
N LEU A 35 -20.58 10.65 9.61
CA LEU A 35 -21.47 9.73 10.33
C LEU A 35 -21.60 10.10 11.80
N ILE A 36 -20.48 10.45 12.45
CA ILE A 36 -20.49 10.90 13.84
C ILE A 36 -21.25 12.23 13.95
N ALA A 37 -21.04 13.17 13.02
CA ALA A 37 -21.79 14.42 12.98
C ALA A 37 -23.30 14.19 12.81
N ALA A 38 -23.70 13.29 11.91
CA ALA A 38 -25.10 12.93 11.70
C ALA A 38 -25.75 12.35 12.96
N GLY A 39 -25.02 11.49 13.69
CA GLY A 39 -25.46 10.98 14.99
C GLY A 39 -25.64 12.08 16.04
N ALA A 40 -24.66 12.98 16.15
CA ALA A 40 -24.71 14.10 17.09
C ALA A 40 -25.89 15.05 16.78
N LEU A 41 -26.18 15.33 15.50
CA LEU A 41 -27.34 16.12 15.09
C LEU A 41 -28.67 15.45 15.43
N ALA A 42 -28.78 14.13 15.21
CA ALA A 42 -29.95 13.38 15.61
C ALA A 42 -30.20 13.46 17.13
N ARG A 43 -29.13 13.49 17.95
CA ARG A 43 -29.23 13.68 19.41
C ARG A 43 -29.78 15.06 19.81
N LEU A 44 -29.53 16.07 18.99
CA LEU A 44 -29.99 17.45 19.15
C LEU A 44 -31.40 17.69 18.59
N GLY A 45 -32.07 16.64 18.08
CA GLY A 45 -33.42 16.73 17.52
C GLY A 45 -33.46 17.09 16.04
N HIS A 46 -32.31 17.14 15.37
CA HIS A 46 -32.20 17.45 13.93
C HIS A 46 -32.06 16.17 13.12
N GLY A 47 -33.17 15.45 12.92
CA GLY A 47 -33.24 14.24 12.10
C GLY A 47 -33.30 12.93 12.89
N THR A 48 -33.10 11.80 12.21
CA THR A 48 -33.10 10.46 12.81
C THR A 48 -31.76 9.77 12.62
N VAL A 49 -31.42 8.84 13.51
CA VAL A 49 -30.22 7.99 13.35
C VAL A 49 -30.41 6.92 12.26
N ALA A 50 -31.65 6.53 11.97
CA ALA A 50 -31.95 5.47 11.00
C ALA A 50 -31.56 5.85 9.57
N LEU A 51 -31.83 7.10 9.16
CA LEU A 51 -31.52 7.58 7.81
C LEU A 51 -30.02 7.54 7.46
N PRO A 52 -29.09 8.15 8.24
CA PRO A 52 -27.67 8.08 7.94
C PRO A 52 -27.12 6.66 8.01
N ILE A 53 -27.62 5.80 8.91
CA ILE A 53 -27.22 4.39 8.97
C ILE A 53 -27.63 3.67 7.68
N ALA A 54 -28.87 3.83 7.23
CA ALA A 54 -29.35 3.19 6.00
C ALA A 54 -28.57 3.68 4.77
N LEU A 55 -28.36 4.99 4.64
CA LEU A 55 -27.62 5.58 3.52
C LEU A 55 -26.17 5.13 3.50
N ALA A 56 -25.49 5.12 4.65
CA ALA A 56 -24.11 4.65 4.75
C ALA A 56 -23.98 3.17 4.39
N THR A 57 -24.91 2.34 4.88
CA THR A 57 -24.92 0.90 4.57
C THR A 57 -25.09 0.67 3.06
N VAL A 58 -26.08 1.34 2.43
CA VAL A 58 -26.31 1.20 0.99
C VAL A 58 -25.12 1.72 0.18
N ALA A 59 -24.59 2.89 0.53
CA ALA A 59 -23.44 3.48 -0.15
C ALA A 59 -22.19 2.60 -0.06
N ALA A 60 -21.90 2.06 1.13
CA ALA A 60 -20.75 1.19 1.34
C ALA A 60 -20.89 -0.12 0.56
N SER A 61 -22.03 -0.79 0.67
CA SER A 61 -22.30 -2.03 -0.05
C SER A 61 -22.26 -1.85 -1.57
N LEU A 62 -22.65 -0.68 -2.11
CA LEU A 62 -22.50 -0.35 -3.54
C LEU A 62 -21.02 -0.22 -3.94
N GLY A 63 -20.22 0.51 -3.16
CA GLY A 63 -18.78 0.64 -3.38
C GLY A 63 -18.07 -0.71 -3.33
N HIS A 64 -18.33 -1.50 -2.28
CA HIS A 64 -17.76 -2.84 -2.13
C HIS A 64 -18.24 -3.81 -3.22
N SER A 65 -19.48 -3.68 -3.69
CA SER A 65 -19.98 -4.50 -4.81
C SER A 65 -19.18 -4.25 -6.09
N ALA A 66 -18.80 -3.00 -6.38
CA ALA A 66 -17.95 -2.70 -7.52
C ALA A 66 -16.60 -3.41 -7.43
N TRP A 67 -15.96 -3.38 -6.25
CA TRP A 67 -14.71 -4.09 -5.99
C TRP A 67 -14.87 -5.61 -6.03
N PHE A 68 -15.97 -6.14 -5.53
CA PHE A 68 -16.28 -7.56 -5.57
C PHE A 68 -16.42 -8.08 -7.00
N PHE A 69 -17.16 -7.37 -7.85
CA PHE A 69 -17.25 -7.74 -9.26
C PHE A 69 -15.90 -7.54 -9.95
N ALA A 70 -15.12 -6.52 -9.59
CA ALA A 70 -13.78 -6.35 -10.13
C ALA A 70 -12.87 -7.55 -9.78
N GLY A 71 -12.86 -7.97 -8.52
CA GLY A 71 -12.12 -9.16 -8.08
C GLY A 71 -12.59 -10.44 -8.75
N ARG A 72 -13.91 -10.58 -9.01
CA ARG A 72 -14.44 -11.75 -9.74
C ARG A 72 -13.98 -11.81 -11.19
N HIS A 73 -13.95 -10.69 -11.90
CA HIS A 73 -13.63 -10.67 -13.34
C HIS A 73 -12.13 -10.64 -13.62
N TRP A 74 -11.36 -9.92 -12.80
CA TRP A 74 -9.94 -9.70 -13.03
C TRP A 74 -9.02 -10.42 -12.03
N GLY A 75 -9.57 -11.03 -10.98
CA GLY A 75 -8.82 -11.82 -9.98
C GLY A 75 -7.72 -11.03 -9.29
N SER A 76 -6.61 -11.72 -8.99
CA SER A 76 -5.42 -11.15 -8.35
C SER A 76 -4.80 -9.94 -9.05
N ARG A 77 -5.18 -9.61 -10.31
CA ARG A 77 -4.75 -8.37 -10.97
C ARG A 77 -5.27 -7.13 -10.25
N VAL A 78 -6.50 -7.17 -9.71
CA VAL A 78 -7.08 -6.06 -8.94
C VAL A 78 -6.34 -5.89 -7.63
N LEU A 79 -6.07 -6.99 -6.93
CA LEU A 79 -5.28 -6.96 -5.71
C LEU A 79 -3.87 -6.39 -5.93
N ARG A 80 -3.18 -6.83 -6.99
CA ARG A 80 -1.88 -6.27 -7.37
C ARG A 80 -1.95 -4.78 -7.69
N LEU A 81 -3.04 -4.31 -8.31
CA LEU A 81 -3.25 -2.89 -8.61
C LEU A 81 -3.44 -2.07 -7.33
N ILE A 82 -4.27 -2.54 -6.40
CA ILE A 82 -4.50 -1.87 -5.11
C ILE A 82 -3.22 -1.88 -4.27
N CYS A 83 -2.56 -3.03 -4.14
CA CYS A 83 -1.32 -3.18 -3.38
C CYS A 83 -0.09 -2.52 -4.05
N ARG A 84 -0.17 -2.07 -5.31
CA ARG A 84 0.91 -1.33 -5.98
C ARG A 84 1.20 0.02 -5.32
N VAL A 85 0.20 0.59 -4.63
CA VAL A 85 0.35 1.82 -3.83
C VAL A 85 1.11 1.55 -2.53
N SER A 86 1.17 0.28 -2.09
CA SER A 86 1.91 -0.11 -0.89
C SER A 86 3.42 -0.23 -1.17
N LEU A 87 4.23 0.07 -0.15
CA LEU A 87 5.69 -0.01 -0.21
C LEU A 87 6.19 -1.42 -0.54
N GLU A 88 5.42 -2.46 -0.22
CA GLU A 88 5.71 -3.88 -0.50
C GLU A 88 4.45 -4.60 -1.02
N PRO A 89 4.22 -4.58 -2.35
CA PRO A 89 2.99 -5.10 -2.95
C PRO A 89 2.77 -6.60 -2.73
N GLU A 90 3.85 -7.39 -2.71
CA GLU A 90 3.79 -8.84 -2.55
C GLU A 90 3.37 -9.25 -1.13
N ILE A 91 3.92 -8.58 -0.11
CA ILE A 91 3.57 -8.81 1.31
C ILE A 91 2.13 -8.36 1.59
N CYS A 92 1.67 -7.26 0.96
CA CYS A 92 0.29 -6.77 1.06
C CYS A 92 -0.73 -7.82 0.59
N VAL A 93 -0.50 -8.42 -0.59
CA VAL A 93 -1.37 -9.47 -1.14
C VAL A 93 -1.33 -10.71 -0.23
N GLN A 94 -0.13 -11.21 0.11
CA GLN A 94 0.03 -12.45 0.87
C GLN A 94 -0.55 -12.35 2.30
N ARG A 95 -0.37 -11.23 2.99
CA ARG A 95 -0.95 -11.01 4.33
C ARG A 95 -2.47 -11.00 4.29
N THR A 96 -3.04 -10.38 3.26
CA THR A 96 -4.50 -10.24 3.15
C THR A 96 -5.14 -11.56 2.74
N GLU A 97 -4.54 -12.31 1.82
CA GLU A 97 -4.94 -13.68 1.50
C GLU A 97 -4.84 -14.59 2.73
N ASN A 98 -3.77 -14.51 3.51
CA ASN A 98 -3.62 -15.29 4.75
C ASN A 98 -4.67 -14.93 5.82
N ALA A 99 -5.01 -13.64 5.95
CA ALA A 99 -6.07 -13.21 6.86
C ALA A 99 -7.44 -13.73 6.38
N PHE A 100 -7.72 -13.62 5.08
CA PHE A 100 -8.98 -14.06 4.50
C PHE A 100 -9.14 -15.59 4.50
N THR A 101 -8.06 -16.35 4.29
CA THR A 101 -8.07 -17.82 4.42
C THR A 101 -8.25 -18.27 5.87
N ARG A 102 -7.63 -17.56 6.84
CA ARG A 102 -7.75 -17.87 8.28
C ARG A 102 -9.14 -17.57 8.85
N TYR A 103 -9.71 -16.42 8.54
CA TYR A 103 -11.01 -15.97 9.09
C TYR A 103 -12.20 -16.28 8.16
N GLY A 104 -11.92 -16.64 6.91
CA GLY A 104 -12.92 -16.98 5.91
C GLY A 104 -13.85 -15.82 5.55
N PRO A 105 -15.02 -16.13 4.97
CA PRO A 105 -16.03 -15.13 4.60
C PRO A 105 -16.50 -14.24 5.75
N ARG A 106 -16.36 -14.70 7.02
CA ARG A 106 -16.75 -13.93 8.20
C ARG A 106 -15.90 -12.68 8.41
N ALA A 107 -14.69 -12.64 7.82
CA ALA A 107 -13.84 -11.46 7.84
C ALA A 107 -14.54 -10.21 7.26
N LEU A 108 -15.48 -10.38 6.33
CA LEU A 108 -16.26 -9.29 5.73
C LEU A 108 -17.05 -8.49 6.78
N VAL A 109 -17.53 -9.14 7.85
CA VAL A 109 -18.32 -8.47 8.90
C VAL A 109 -17.46 -7.50 9.71
N VAL A 110 -16.17 -7.81 9.90
CA VAL A 110 -15.23 -6.99 10.69
C VAL A 110 -14.36 -6.09 9.82
N ALA A 111 -14.35 -6.30 8.51
CA ALA A 111 -13.51 -5.58 7.56
C ALA A 111 -13.65 -4.06 7.64
N PRO A 112 -14.87 -3.46 7.76
CA PRO A 112 -15.03 -2.01 7.84
C PRO A 112 -14.36 -1.35 9.06
N PHE A 113 -14.09 -2.12 10.12
CA PHE A 113 -13.43 -1.62 11.33
C PHE A 113 -11.90 -1.62 11.24
N ILE A 114 -11.33 -2.31 10.24
CA ILE A 114 -9.90 -2.48 10.08
C ILE A 114 -9.46 -1.78 8.79
N PRO A 115 -8.75 -0.64 8.88
CA PRO A 115 -8.22 0.07 7.72
C PRO A 115 -7.40 -0.88 6.82
N GLY A 116 -7.59 -0.77 5.51
CA GLY A 116 -6.96 -1.65 4.51
C GLY A 116 -7.66 -3.00 4.31
N LEU A 117 -8.24 -3.60 5.36
CA LEU A 117 -9.01 -4.85 5.19
C LEU A 117 -10.33 -4.58 4.45
N THR A 118 -11.02 -3.48 4.76
CA THR A 118 -12.27 -3.10 4.07
C THR A 118 -12.11 -2.92 2.55
N THR A 119 -10.95 -2.45 2.10
CA THR A 119 -10.67 -2.23 0.67
C THR A 119 -10.30 -3.54 -0.04
N LEU A 120 -9.65 -4.48 0.66
CA LEU A 120 -9.13 -5.70 0.05
C LEU A 120 -10.05 -6.92 0.21
N ALA A 121 -10.93 -6.94 1.21
CA ALA A 121 -11.84 -8.05 1.46
C ALA A 121 -12.90 -8.24 0.34
N PRO A 122 -13.55 -7.19 -0.21
CA PRO A 122 -14.49 -7.35 -1.32
C PRO A 122 -13.88 -7.97 -2.59
N PRO A 123 -12.74 -7.48 -3.14
CA PRO A 123 -12.15 -8.10 -4.32
C PRO A 123 -11.65 -9.53 -4.06
N LEU A 124 -11.12 -9.84 -2.86
CA LEU A 124 -10.77 -11.21 -2.46
C LEU A 124 -11.99 -12.14 -2.42
N ALA A 125 -13.11 -11.68 -1.87
CA ALA A 125 -14.34 -12.44 -1.87
C ALA A 125 -14.82 -12.72 -3.30
N GLY A 126 -14.67 -11.75 -4.21
CA GLY A 126 -14.95 -11.91 -5.64
C GLY A 126 -14.05 -12.95 -6.32
N GLU A 127 -12.74 -12.85 -6.10
CA GLU A 127 -11.72 -13.77 -6.65
C GLU A 127 -11.92 -15.21 -6.17
N SER A 128 -12.27 -15.40 -4.89
CA SER A 128 -12.53 -16.72 -4.31
C SER A 128 -13.76 -17.45 -4.88
N GLY A 129 -14.50 -16.82 -5.80
CA GLY A 129 -15.72 -17.40 -6.38
C GLY A 129 -16.93 -17.38 -5.44
N MET A 130 -16.91 -16.59 -4.37
CA MET A 130 -18.03 -16.47 -3.44
C MET A 130 -19.30 -16.03 -4.17
N ARG A 131 -20.47 -16.60 -3.85
CA ARG A 131 -21.75 -16.15 -4.42
C ARG A 131 -22.08 -14.71 -4.00
N PHE A 132 -22.51 -13.85 -4.93
CA PHE A 132 -22.78 -12.43 -4.66
C PHE A 132 -23.78 -12.21 -3.51
N ARG A 133 -24.85 -13.00 -3.44
CA ARG A 133 -25.83 -12.91 -2.34
C ARG A 133 -25.20 -13.15 -0.96
N ARG A 134 -24.26 -14.10 -0.87
CA ARG A 134 -23.57 -14.40 0.39
C ARG A 134 -22.61 -13.26 0.78
N PHE A 135 -21.91 -12.72 -0.22
CA PHE A 135 -21.07 -11.54 -0.05
C PHE A 135 -21.89 -10.36 0.48
N LEU A 136 -22.96 -9.97 -0.23
CA LEU A 136 -23.78 -8.81 0.13
C LEU A 136 -24.40 -8.93 1.53
N LEU A 137 -24.79 -10.14 1.96
CA LEU A 137 -25.30 -10.36 3.31
C LEU A 137 -24.22 -10.17 4.38
N LEU A 138 -23.01 -10.71 4.17
CA LEU A 138 -21.93 -10.63 5.15
C LEU A 138 -21.33 -9.21 5.20
N ASP A 139 -21.04 -8.66 4.03
CA ASP A 139 -20.51 -7.31 3.83
C ASP A 139 -21.51 -6.26 4.34
N GLY A 140 -22.77 -6.33 3.89
CA GLY A 140 -23.83 -5.43 4.35
C GLY A 140 -24.13 -5.53 5.85
N THR A 141 -23.93 -6.71 6.47
CA THR A 141 -24.01 -6.82 7.94
C THR A 141 -22.85 -6.07 8.60
N GLY A 142 -21.64 -6.18 8.05
CA GLY A 142 -20.48 -5.41 8.52
C GLY A 142 -20.69 -3.91 8.38
N ASP A 143 -21.15 -3.46 7.21
CA ASP A 143 -21.45 -2.06 6.91
C ASP A 143 -22.52 -1.50 7.85
N LEU A 144 -23.58 -2.27 8.11
CA LEU A 144 -24.64 -1.88 9.04
C LEU A 144 -24.12 -1.72 10.47
N LEU A 145 -23.33 -2.68 10.96
CA LEU A 145 -22.73 -2.63 12.29
C LEU A 145 -21.77 -1.45 12.41
N TRP A 146 -20.95 -1.22 11.39
CA TRP A 146 -20.01 -0.12 11.32
C TRP A 146 -20.72 1.23 11.32
N ALA A 147 -21.71 1.42 10.43
CA ALA A 147 -22.49 2.66 10.36
C ALA A 147 -23.23 2.93 11.69
N THR A 148 -23.84 1.89 12.27
CA THR A 148 -24.51 2.00 13.57
C THR A 148 -23.53 2.39 14.68
N THR A 149 -22.32 1.84 14.66
CA THR A 149 -21.28 2.16 15.66
C THR A 149 -20.90 3.63 15.57
N PHE A 150 -20.55 4.14 14.40
CA PHE A 150 -20.08 5.52 14.26
C PHE A 150 -21.20 6.56 14.42
N VAL A 151 -22.40 6.30 13.89
CA VAL A 151 -23.57 7.15 14.15
C VAL A 151 -23.96 7.11 15.63
N GLY A 152 -23.92 5.93 16.26
CA GLY A 152 -24.19 5.76 17.69
C GLY A 152 -23.18 6.50 18.58
N LEU A 153 -21.89 6.44 18.25
CA LEU A 153 -20.85 7.22 18.94
C LEU A 153 -21.14 8.72 18.86
N GLY A 154 -21.55 9.22 17.70
CA GLY A 154 -21.97 10.63 17.55
C GLY A 154 -23.19 10.99 18.37
N TRP A 155 -24.20 10.11 18.37
CA TRP A 155 -25.40 10.30 19.15
C TRP A 155 -25.13 10.31 20.66
N LEU A 156 -24.22 9.47 21.15
CA LEU A 156 -23.78 9.45 22.54
C LEU A 156 -22.92 10.69 22.89
N ALA A 157 -22.06 11.13 21.98
CA ALA A 157 -21.18 12.27 22.21
C ALA A 157 -21.92 13.61 22.25
N GLY A 158 -22.90 13.83 21.36
CA GLY A 158 -23.69 15.07 21.28
C GLY A 158 -22.84 16.31 20.99
N GLU A 159 -23.19 17.46 21.58
CA GLU A 159 -22.51 18.76 21.45
C GLU A 159 -20.96 18.73 21.60
N PRO A 160 -20.38 18.06 22.62
CA PRO A 160 -18.93 17.92 22.78
C PRO A 160 -18.17 17.45 21.53
N PHE A 161 -18.79 16.63 20.68
CA PHE A 161 -18.16 16.16 19.45
C PHE A 161 -17.75 17.32 18.54
N PHE A 162 -18.61 18.32 18.36
CA PHE A 162 -18.32 19.46 17.49
C PHE A 162 -17.15 20.30 18.00
N ARG A 163 -16.96 20.38 19.32
CA ARG A 163 -15.78 21.04 19.91
C ARG A 163 -14.50 20.28 19.64
N VAL A 164 -14.51 18.96 19.81
CA VAL A 164 -13.34 18.11 19.50
C VAL A 164 -13.03 18.15 18.01
N LEU A 165 -14.05 18.06 17.16
CA LEU A 165 -13.90 18.14 15.71
C LEU A 165 -13.29 19.49 15.29
N ALA A 166 -13.74 20.60 15.85
CA ALA A 166 -13.18 21.92 15.57
C ALA A 166 -11.69 22.01 15.95
N VAL A 167 -11.30 21.47 17.11
CA VAL A 167 -9.90 21.40 17.54
C VAL A 167 -9.09 20.52 16.58
N VAL A 168 -9.58 19.32 16.26
CA VAL A 168 -8.90 18.41 15.32
C VAL A 168 -8.69 19.07 13.96
N MET A 169 -9.71 19.73 13.42
CA MET A 169 -9.63 20.42 12.12
C MET A 169 -8.67 21.62 12.16
N ALA A 170 -8.59 22.33 13.29
CA ALA A 170 -7.63 23.42 13.47
C ALA A 170 -6.18 22.93 13.44
N TYR A 171 -5.90 21.74 13.99
CA TYR A 171 -4.57 21.14 13.99
C TYR A 171 -4.30 20.20 12.80
N ALA A 172 -5.32 19.85 12.01
CA ALA A 172 -5.21 18.91 10.89
C ALA A 172 -4.21 19.40 9.83
N GLY A 173 -4.22 20.69 9.50
CA GLY A 173 -3.26 21.28 8.56
C GLY A 173 -1.81 21.20 9.07
N SER A 174 -1.61 21.47 10.36
CA SER A 174 -0.29 21.39 11.00
C SER A 174 0.23 19.95 11.06
N ALA A 175 -0.63 19.00 11.41
CA ALA A 175 -0.29 17.58 11.45
C ALA A 175 0.02 17.02 10.05
N ALA A 176 -0.81 17.34 9.05
CA ALA A 176 -0.56 16.96 7.66
C ALA A 176 0.76 17.57 7.14
N GLY A 177 1.05 18.83 7.47
CA GLY A 177 2.31 19.48 7.15
C GLY A 177 3.52 18.76 7.76
N PHE A 178 3.42 18.34 9.02
CA PHE A 178 4.46 17.58 9.70
C PHE A 178 4.71 16.22 9.03
N PHE A 179 3.66 15.44 8.74
CA PHE A 179 3.80 14.15 8.07
C PHE A 179 4.33 14.29 6.64
N ALA A 180 3.88 15.30 5.89
CA ALA A 180 4.40 15.59 4.56
C ALA A 180 5.89 15.99 4.60
N ALA A 181 6.30 16.80 5.58
CA ALA A 181 7.69 17.17 5.77
C ALA A 181 8.55 15.96 6.14
N ALA A 182 8.08 15.11 7.07
CA ALA A 182 8.76 13.88 7.46
C ALA A 182 8.90 12.89 6.29
N LEU A 183 7.84 12.72 5.49
CA LEU A 183 7.86 11.90 4.28
C LEU A 183 8.82 12.48 3.24
N GLY A 184 8.80 13.80 3.02
CA GLY A 184 9.73 14.49 2.14
C GLY A 184 11.18 14.32 2.57
N LEU A 185 11.47 14.41 3.88
CA LEU A 185 12.79 14.18 4.45
C LEU A 185 13.24 12.73 4.26
N TYR A 186 12.35 11.76 4.50
CA TYR A 186 12.63 10.35 4.29
C TYR A 186 12.92 10.03 2.81
N LEU A 187 12.09 10.52 1.89
CA LEU A 187 12.29 10.34 0.45
C LEU A 187 13.56 11.04 -0.03
N GLY A 188 13.82 12.26 0.45
CA GLY A 188 15.05 13.00 0.17
C GLY A 188 16.29 12.24 0.66
N PHE A 189 16.26 11.70 1.88
CA PHE A 189 17.34 10.88 2.42
C PHE A 189 17.57 9.62 1.56
N LYS A 190 16.51 8.91 1.18
CA LYS A 190 16.58 7.73 0.28
C LYS A 190 17.14 8.10 -1.10
N LEU A 191 16.75 9.25 -1.67
CA LEU A 191 17.26 9.73 -2.94
C LEU A 191 18.75 10.08 -2.85
N LEU A 192 19.16 10.79 -1.79
CA LEU A 192 20.57 11.12 -1.54
C LEU A 192 21.41 9.85 -1.37
N GLN A 193 20.91 8.86 -0.64
CA GLN A 193 21.58 7.58 -0.47
C GLN A 193 21.75 6.87 -1.82
N ARG A 194 20.71 6.85 -2.66
CA ARG A 194 20.77 6.24 -4.00
C ARG A 194 21.76 6.96 -4.93
N LEU A 195 21.78 8.29 -4.89
CA LEU A 195 22.69 9.10 -5.70
C LEU A 195 24.15 8.94 -5.25
N ARG A 196 24.41 8.88 -3.94
CA ARG A 196 25.74 8.61 -3.37
C ARG A 196 26.23 7.22 -3.76
N PHE A 197 25.38 6.21 -3.64
CA PHE A 197 25.71 4.83 -4.02
C PHE A 197 26.09 4.69 -5.50
N HIS A 198 25.36 5.35 -6.42
CA HIS A 198 25.72 5.35 -7.84
C HIS A 198 27.02 6.11 -8.14
N THR A 199 27.34 7.12 -7.34
CA THR A 199 28.60 7.88 -7.50
C THR A 199 29.80 7.04 -7.07
N GLU A 200 29.68 6.25 -5.99
CA GLU A 200 30.74 5.36 -5.54
C GLU A 200 31.01 4.20 -6.53
N LEU A 201 29.97 3.66 -7.19
CA LEU A 201 30.13 2.61 -8.21
C LEU A 201 30.77 3.11 -9.52
N ARG A 202 30.83 4.42 -9.75
CA ARG A 202 31.48 5.01 -10.94
C ARG A 202 33.01 5.09 -10.83
N VAL A 203 33.61 4.78 -9.68
CA VAL A 203 35.00 5.14 -9.38
C VAL A 203 36.03 4.08 -9.82
N ALA A 204 35.64 2.89 -10.29
CA ALA A 204 36.61 1.87 -10.69
C ALA A 204 36.27 1.13 -12.00
N SER A 205 35.74 1.82 -13.02
CA SER A 205 35.60 1.20 -14.34
C SER A 205 36.94 1.23 -15.09
N LEU A 206 37.67 0.11 -15.06
CA LEU A 206 38.85 -0.08 -15.90
C LEU A 206 38.41 -0.40 -17.34
N SER A 207 38.87 0.36 -18.33
CA SER A 207 38.52 0.08 -19.73
C SER A 207 39.15 -1.23 -20.23
N ALA A 208 38.50 -1.94 -21.15
CA ALA A 208 39.04 -3.20 -21.70
C ALA A 208 40.44 -3.04 -22.33
N ARG A 209 40.73 -1.88 -22.93
CA ARG A 209 42.05 -1.56 -23.49
C ARG A 209 43.11 -1.37 -22.41
N GLU A 210 42.73 -0.76 -21.29
CA GLU A 210 43.61 -0.57 -20.15
C GLU A 210 43.92 -1.91 -19.47
N LEU A 211 42.88 -2.74 -19.26
CA LEU A 211 43.03 -4.08 -18.71
C LEU A 211 43.98 -4.93 -19.58
N LYS A 212 43.81 -4.91 -20.90
CA LYS A 212 44.71 -5.63 -21.82
C LYS A 212 46.15 -5.14 -21.70
N ARG A 213 46.38 -3.82 -21.66
CA ARG A 213 47.74 -3.26 -21.52
C ARG A 213 48.42 -3.70 -20.22
N ARG A 214 47.68 -3.74 -19.12
CA ARG A 214 48.18 -4.17 -17.81
C ARG A 214 48.48 -5.67 -17.77
N LEU A 215 47.62 -6.50 -18.37
CA LEU A 215 47.88 -7.93 -18.55
C LEU A 215 49.12 -8.17 -19.41
N ASP A 216 49.28 -7.44 -20.51
CA ASP A 216 50.44 -7.54 -21.41
C ASP A 216 51.74 -7.03 -20.72
N ALA A 217 51.63 -6.07 -19.80
CA ALA A 217 52.74 -5.57 -18.97
C ALA A 217 53.13 -6.51 -17.82
N GLY A 218 52.30 -7.52 -17.52
CA GLY A 218 52.53 -8.46 -16.42
C GLY A 218 52.20 -7.89 -15.04
N ASP A 219 51.29 -6.92 -14.95
CA ASP A 219 50.85 -6.34 -13.68
C ASP A 219 50.25 -7.39 -12.74
N ASP A 220 50.46 -7.22 -11.44
CA ASP A 220 50.01 -8.17 -10.42
C ASP A 220 48.52 -8.02 -10.06
N LEU A 221 47.66 -8.42 -11.00
CA LEU A 221 46.20 -8.33 -10.88
C LEU A 221 45.51 -9.69 -11.01
N VAL A 222 44.30 -9.79 -10.45
CA VAL A 222 43.41 -10.95 -10.54
C VAL A 222 42.13 -10.53 -11.26
N VAL A 223 41.81 -11.23 -12.34
CA VAL A 223 40.54 -11.05 -13.06
C VAL A 223 39.52 -12.06 -12.52
N VAL A 224 38.36 -11.59 -12.11
CA VAL A 224 37.23 -12.43 -11.68
C VAL A 224 36.08 -12.21 -12.66
N ASP A 225 35.68 -13.30 -13.31
CA ASP A 225 34.54 -13.35 -14.20
C ASP A 225 33.29 -13.66 -13.39
N LEU A 226 32.38 -12.68 -13.32
CA LEU A 226 31.11 -12.76 -12.60
C LEU A 226 29.96 -13.30 -13.45
N ARG A 227 30.20 -13.71 -14.70
CA ARG A 227 29.15 -14.31 -15.53
C ARG A 227 28.69 -15.65 -14.96
N HIS A 228 27.42 -16.00 -15.16
CA HIS A 228 26.94 -17.32 -14.76
C HIS A 228 27.60 -18.41 -15.61
N ARG A 229 27.82 -19.59 -15.02
CA ARG A 229 28.50 -20.72 -15.68
C ARG A 229 27.89 -21.08 -17.05
N ARG A 230 26.57 -20.97 -17.19
CA ARG A 230 25.85 -21.17 -18.46
C ARG A 230 26.23 -20.14 -19.52
N GLU A 231 26.39 -18.89 -19.13
CA GLU A 231 26.75 -17.79 -20.02
C GLU A 231 28.22 -17.90 -20.48
N VAL A 232 29.11 -18.39 -19.60
CA VAL A 232 30.48 -18.73 -19.97
C VAL A 232 30.51 -19.89 -20.98
N GLU A 233 29.73 -20.95 -20.73
CA GLU A 233 29.60 -22.11 -21.63
C GLU A 233 29.01 -21.72 -23.00
N GLU A 234 28.02 -20.84 -23.04
CA GLU A 234 27.42 -20.31 -24.27
C GLU A 234 28.35 -19.38 -25.04
N SER A 235 29.11 -18.51 -24.35
CA SER A 235 30.05 -17.60 -24.99
C SER A 235 31.34 -18.28 -25.48
N GLY A 236 31.64 -19.48 -24.96
CA GLY A 236 32.81 -20.28 -25.33
C GLY A 236 34.17 -19.62 -25.08
N THR A 237 34.21 -18.47 -24.40
CA THR A 237 35.41 -17.64 -24.24
C THR A 237 35.52 -17.03 -22.85
N THR A 238 36.73 -17.10 -22.28
CA THR A 238 37.11 -16.50 -21.00
C THR A 238 38.45 -15.81 -21.14
N LEU A 239 38.72 -14.83 -20.27
CA LEU A 239 40.05 -14.22 -20.19
C LEU A 239 41.07 -15.24 -19.64
N PRO A 240 42.30 -15.27 -20.18
CA PRO A 240 43.35 -16.16 -19.67
C PRO A 240 43.62 -15.91 -18.17
N GLY A 241 43.54 -16.97 -17.36
CA GLY A 241 43.79 -16.89 -15.92
C GLY A 241 42.65 -16.27 -15.08
N ALA A 242 41.48 -16.02 -15.67
CA ALA A 242 40.34 -15.48 -14.94
C ALA A 242 39.67 -16.54 -14.04
N LEU A 243 39.32 -16.13 -12.82
CA LEU A 243 38.54 -16.94 -11.88
C LEU A 243 37.04 -16.75 -12.17
N CYS A 244 36.37 -17.81 -12.60
CA CYS A 244 34.91 -17.78 -12.82
C CYS A 244 34.16 -18.04 -11.51
N ILE A 245 33.53 -17.00 -10.96
CA ILE A 245 32.75 -17.05 -9.72
C ILE A 245 31.50 -16.21 -9.93
N SER A 246 30.33 -16.83 -10.03
CA SER A 246 29.07 -16.09 -10.20
C SER A 246 28.71 -15.31 -8.91
N PRO A 247 27.85 -14.27 -8.99
CA PRO A 247 27.53 -13.43 -7.83
C PRO A 247 26.99 -14.23 -6.64
N ASP A 248 26.19 -15.27 -6.90
CA ASP A 248 25.61 -16.15 -5.87
C ASP A 248 26.65 -17.06 -5.18
N GLU A 249 27.78 -17.31 -5.82
CA GLU A 249 28.86 -18.14 -5.29
C GLU A 249 29.92 -17.32 -4.56
N LEU A 250 29.90 -15.99 -4.75
CA LEU A 250 30.92 -15.08 -4.26
C LEU A 250 31.07 -15.17 -2.73
N ASP A 251 29.97 -15.21 -1.99
CA ASP A 251 29.99 -15.33 -0.52
C ASP A 251 30.69 -16.61 -0.04
N ARG A 252 30.59 -17.70 -0.79
CA ARG A 252 31.19 -19.00 -0.44
C ARG A 252 32.64 -19.13 -0.91
N ARG A 253 32.93 -18.57 -2.09
CA ARG A 253 34.20 -18.76 -2.81
C ARG A 253 35.13 -17.54 -2.75
N HIS A 254 34.76 -16.48 -2.03
CA HIS A 254 35.59 -15.27 -1.89
C HIS A 254 37.01 -15.53 -1.36
N ARG A 255 37.25 -16.67 -0.71
CA ARG A 255 38.58 -17.07 -0.22
C ARG A 255 39.54 -17.49 -1.34
N GLU A 256 39.02 -17.83 -2.52
CA GLU A 256 39.82 -18.14 -3.71
C GLU A 256 40.41 -16.87 -4.35
N ILE A 257 39.85 -15.71 -4.02
CA ILE A 257 40.33 -14.40 -4.50
C ILE A 257 41.48 -13.95 -3.59
N SER A 258 42.68 -13.83 -4.15
CA SER A 258 43.86 -13.36 -3.41
C SER A 258 43.67 -11.93 -2.94
N ARG A 259 43.63 -11.73 -1.61
CA ARG A 259 43.33 -10.44 -0.97
C ARG A 259 44.47 -9.41 -1.01
N GLY A 260 45.62 -9.76 -1.57
CA GLY A 260 46.81 -8.89 -1.68
C GLY A 260 47.06 -8.32 -3.07
N ARG A 261 46.21 -8.64 -4.06
CA ARG A 261 46.37 -8.26 -5.47
C ARG A 261 45.24 -7.32 -5.87
N GLU A 262 45.45 -6.50 -6.91
CA GLU A 262 44.37 -5.67 -7.46
C GLU A 262 43.31 -6.59 -8.11
N ILE A 263 42.04 -6.42 -7.73
CA ILE A 263 40.94 -7.28 -8.20
C ILE A 263 40.17 -6.53 -9.28
N VAL A 264 40.10 -7.13 -10.46
CA VAL A 264 39.29 -6.62 -11.58
C VAL A 264 38.09 -7.55 -11.75
N LEU A 265 36.90 -7.02 -11.50
CA LEU A 265 35.64 -7.72 -11.71
C LEU A 265 35.09 -7.37 -13.09
N PHE A 266 34.61 -8.36 -13.84
CA PHE A 266 33.81 -8.10 -15.03
C PHE A 266 32.59 -9.00 -15.10
N CYS A 267 31.52 -8.48 -15.67
CA CYS A 267 30.30 -9.18 -16.03
C CYS A 267 29.94 -8.82 -17.48
N SER A 268 28.90 -9.43 -18.03
CA SER A 268 28.30 -9.04 -19.31
C SER A 268 27.61 -7.66 -19.24
#